data_AF-A0A960UXA9-F1
#
_entry.id   AF-A0A960UXA9-F1
#
_cell.length_a   1.000
_cell.length_b   1.000
_cell.length_c   1.000
_cell.angle_alpha   90.00
_cell.angle_beta   90.00
_cell.angle_gamma   90.00
#
_symmetry.space_group_name_H-M   'P 1'
#
loop_
_entity.id
_entity.type
_entity.pdbx_description
1 polymer ?
#
loop_
_entity_poly.entity_id
_entity_poly.type
_entity_poly.pdbx_seq_one_letter_code
_entity_poly.pdbx_strand_id
1 'polypeptide(L)'
;MSFRLQDHAFFRPAVLVFSLFTLAQLITGSILYVEKIGLHPAGALEFYAGSEKMLQEYPDRPDRFRNPATFHGLLKTAVSHSLAYGLFAFLLLHLLRSLLPDGRARKPAEWLGLLVYLFAFLDILSGFLIAYGPSYMAYFRTPVFSAFVGSVSLCALWLIVLSLQASNSPYDWGSDGRRVDVAEHRKSEEGESPKKSSTKQTSGAPSV
;
A
#
# COMPACT_ATOMS: atom_id res chain seq x y z
N MET A 1 -20.97 -21.45 -13.36
CA MET A 1 -19.67 -21.23 -12.69
C MET A 1 -19.84 -20.08 -11.73
N SER A 2 -20.07 -20.38 -10.44
CA SER A 2 -20.04 -19.36 -9.39
C SER A 2 -18.57 -19.09 -9.08
N PHE A 3 -18.07 -17.91 -9.42
CA PHE A 3 -16.75 -17.46 -8.96
C PHE A 3 -16.81 -17.37 -7.43
N ARG A 4 -16.29 -18.39 -6.73
CA ARG A 4 -16.10 -18.35 -5.28
C ARG A 4 -15.12 -17.22 -4.98
N LEU A 5 -15.65 -16.10 -4.49
CA LEU A 5 -14.94 -14.86 -4.17
C LEU A 5 -13.97 -14.97 -2.96
N GLN A 6 -13.67 -16.17 -2.46
CA GLN A 6 -13.18 -16.35 -1.08
C GLN A 6 -11.91 -17.19 -0.92
N ASP A 7 -11.28 -17.66 -2.00
CA ASP A 7 -9.92 -18.21 -1.88
C ASP A 7 -8.89 -17.07 -1.84
N HIS A 8 -8.86 -16.34 -0.73
CA HIS A 8 -7.78 -15.39 -0.43
C HIS A 8 -6.39 -16.05 -0.55
N ALA A 9 -6.32 -17.38 -0.39
CA ALA A 9 -5.14 -18.20 -0.64
C ALA A 9 -4.54 -17.99 -2.05
N PHE A 10 -5.38 -17.83 -3.08
CA PHE A 10 -4.91 -17.58 -4.45
C PHE A 10 -4.26 -16.21 -4.62
N PHE A 11 -4.75 -15.19 -3.89
CA PHE A 11 -4.26 -13.81 -4.00
C PHE A 11 -3.00 -13.52 -3.18
N ARG A 12 -2.71 -14.32 -2.14
CA ARG A 12 -1.57 -14.09 -1.23
C ARG A 12 -0.20 -14.08 -1.93
N PRO A 13 0.13 -14.99 -2.86
CA PRO A 13 1.39 -14.90 -3.59
C PRO A 13 1.53 -13.59 -4.37
N ALA A 14 0.44 -13.13 -5.00
CA ALA A 14 0.44 -11.86 -5.73
C ALA A 14 0.66 -10.67 -4.79
N VAL A 15 0.01 -10.65 -3.62
CA VAL A 15 0.19 -9.62 -2.60
C VAL A 15 1.62 -9.63 -2.04
N LEU A 16 2.19 -10.82 -1.81
CA LEU A 16 3.56 -10.97 -1.34
C LEU A 16 4.56 -10.38 -2.35
N VAL A 17 4.43 -10.76 -3.63
CA VAL A 17 5.29 -10.24 -4.71
C VAL A 17 5.12 -8.72 -4.85
N PHE A 18 3.88 -8.22 -4.83
CA PHE A 18 3.61 -6.78 -4.85
C PHE A 18 4.27 -6.04 -3.68
N SER A 19 4.23 -6.61 -2.48
CA SER A 19 4.81 -6.00 -1.28
C SER A 19 6.34 -6.01 -1.30
N LEU A 20 6.95 -7.09 -1.80
CA LEU A 20 8.41 -7.15 -2.01
C LEU A 20 8.87 -6.14 -3.06
N PHE A 21 8.14 -6.03 -4.18
CA PHE A 21 8.42 -5.05 -5.21
C PHE A 21 8.25 -3.61 -4.70
N THR A 22 7.24 -3.38 -3.86
CA THR A 22 7.05 -2.10 -3.16
C THR A 22 8.27 -1.75 -2.31
N LEU A 23 8.78 -2.67 -1.50
CA LEU A 23 9.99 -2.42 -0.68
C LEU A 23 11.22 -2.15 -1.56
N ALA A 24 11.41 -2.90 -2.64
CA ALA A 24 12.49 -2.64 -3.59
C ALA A 24 12.39 -1.24 -4.21
N GLN A 25 11.18 -0.82 -4.62
CA GLN A 25 10.91 0.52 -5.15
C GLN A 25 11.19 1.63 -4.12
N LEU A 26 10.86 1.40 -2.84
CA LEU A 26 11.16 2.35 -1.77
C LEU A 26 12.66 2.47 -1.51
N ILE A 27 13.39 1.36 -1.52
CA ILE A 27 14.84 1.35 -1.33
C ILE A 27 15.52 2.12 -2.47
N THR A 28 15.18 1.81 -3.73
CA THR A 28 15.76 2.51 -4.88
C THR A 28 15.38 3.98 -4.92
N GLY A 29 14.11 4.32 -4.61
CA GLY A 29 13.64 5.69 -4.47
C GLY A 29 14.37 6.47 -3.37
N SER A 30 14.65 5.82 -2.23
CA SER A 30 15.38 6.44 -1.12
C SER A 30 16.84 6.69 -1.46
N ILE A 31 17.50 5.76 -2.17
CA ILE A 31 18.86 5.97 -2.67
C ILE A 31 18.89 7.19 -3.59
N LEU A 32 17.96 7.28 -4.54
CA LEU A 32 17.86 8.42 -5.46
C LEU A 32 17.56 9.74 -4.73
N TYR A 33 16.75 9.71 -3.66
CA TYR A 33 16.51 10.89 -2.83
C TYR A 33 17.82 11.38 -2.18
N VAL A 34 18.58 10.48 -1.57
CA VAL A 34 19.85 10.81 -0.92
C VAL A 34 20.88 11.33 -1.94
N GLU A 35 20.93 10.74 -3.13
CA GLU A 35 21.86 11.17 -4.18
C GLU A 35 21.50 12.55 -4.77
N LYS A 36 20.20 12.80 -5.02
CA LYS A 36 19.75 14.03 -5.70
C LYS A 36 19.57 15.21 -4.77
N ILE A 37 19.03 14.98 -3.58
CA ILE A 37 18.63 15.99 -2.61
C ILE A 37 19.55 15.91 -1.38
N GLY A 38 19.89 14.71 -0.92
CA GLY A 38 20.61 14.53 0.33
C GLY A 38 19.71 14.62 1.56
N LEU A 39 20.27 14.28 2.72
CA LEU A 39 19.53 14.27 3.98
C LEU A 39 19.53 15.63 4.69
N HIS A 40 20.45 16.51 4.33
CA HIS A 40 20.62 17.82 4.95
C HIS A 40 19.68 18.86 4.33
N PRO A 41 19.09 19.78 5.11
CA PRO A 41 18.17 20.82 4.61
C PRO A 41 18.77 21.68 3.49
N ALA A 42 20.07 21.98 3.54
CA ALA A 42 20.77 22.70 2.47
C ALA A 42 20.57 22.06 1.09
N GLY A 43 20.58 20.72 0.99
CA GLY A 43 20.40 20.04 -0.29
C GLY A 43 18.95 20.11 -0.80
N ALA A 44 17.95 20.13 0.10
CA ALA A 44 16.58 20.44 -0.27
C ALA A 44 16.43 21.89 -0.74
N LEU A 45 17.05 22.85 -0.03
CA LEU A 45 17.03 24.26 -0.40
C LEU A 45 17.68 24.48 -1.77
N GLU A 46 18.85 23.88 -2.03
CA GLU A 46 19.52 23.94 -3.32
C GLU A 46 18.69 23.30 -4.45
N PHE A 47 18.07 22.15 -4.18
CA PHE A 47 17.26 21.45 -5.19
C PHE A 47 16.04 22.26 -5.64
N TYR A 48 15.34 22.91 -4.71
CA TYR A 48 14.08 23.61 -4.99
C TYR A 48 14.25 25.10 -5.25
N ALA A 49 15.15 25.77 -4.53
CA ALA A 49 15.32 27.22 -4.57
C ALA A 49 16.67 27.69 -5.15
N GLY A 50 17.52 26.76 -5.58
CA GLY A 50 18.77 27.03 -6.28
C GLY A 50 19.97 27.26 -5.36
N SER A 51 21.15 27.24 -5.97
CA SER A 51 22.44 27.38 -5.30
C SER A 51 22.62 28.72 -4.58
N GLU A 52 22.20 29.82 -5.21
CA GLU A 52 22.38 31.15 -4.63
C GLU A 52 21.66 31.28 -3.27
N LYS A 53 20.41 30.83 -3.18
CA LYS A 53 19.64 30.85 -1.92
C LYS A 53 20.22 29.88 -0.90
N MET A 54 20.76 28.75 -1.34
CA MET A 54 21.43 27.79 -0.44
C MET A 54 22.69 28.38 0.17
N LEU A 55 23.55 29.03 -0.61
CA LEU A 55 24.80 29.65 -0.13
C LEU A 55 24.56 30.86 0.78
N GLN A 56 23.45 31.59 0.59
CA GLN A 56 23.05 32.67 1.51
C GLN A 56 22.77 32.14 2.92
N GLU A 57 22.15 30.96 3.04
CA GLU A 57 21.78 30.35 4.33
C GLU A 57 22.91 29.45 4.88
N TYR A 58 23.66 28.80 3.99
CA TYR A 58 24.70 27.82 4.31
C TYR A 58 25.99 28.11 3.52
N PRO A 59 26.75 29.15 3.89
CA PRO A 59 27.90 29.62 3.11
C PRO A 59 29.05 28.60 3.00
N ASP A 60 29.16 27.67 3.95
CA ASP A 60 30.22 26.65 3.98
C ASP A 60 29.91 25.42 3.11
N ARG A 61 28.76 25.38 2.42
CA ARG A 61 28.35 24.24 1.61
C ARG A 61 28.91 24.33 0.18
N PRO A 62 29.25 23.20 -0.45
CA PRO A 62 29.73 23.19 -1.82
C PRO A 62 28.59 23.58 -2.78
N ASP A 63 28.90 24.46 -3.74
CA ASP A 63 27.97 24.88 -4.78
C ASP A 63 27.90 23.83 -5.92
N ARG A 64 26.69 23.37 -6.26
CA ARG A 64 26.45 22.49 -7.42
C ARG A 64 25.88 23.21 -8.64
N PHE A 65 25.88 24.55 -8.64
CA PHE A 65 25.42 25.44 -9.71
C PHE A 65 23.99 25.13 -10.19
N ARG A 66 23.07 24.89 -9.25
CA ARG A 66 21.66 24.60 -9.55
C ARG A 66 20.84 25.87 -9.69
N ASN A 67 20.07 25.92 -10.77
CA ASN A 67 19.02 26.92 -10.93
C ASN A 67 17.80 26.58 -10.04
N PRO A 68 17.06 27.59 -9.56
CA PRO A 68 15.82 27.39 -8.82
C PRO A 68 14.79 26.64 -9.67
N ALA A 69 13.97 25.82 -9.01
CA ALA A 69 12.90 25.11 -9.69
C ALA A 69 11.80 26.08 -10.14
N THR A 70 11.38 25.96 -11.40
CA THR A 70 10.28 26.77 -11.94
C THR A 70 8.93 26.22 -11.51
N PHE A 71 7.90 27.08 -11.43
CA PHE A 71 6.55 26.67 -11.01
C PHE A 71 6.00 25.58 -11.94
N HIS A 72 6.20 25.76 -13.25
CA HIS A 72 5.83 24.76 -14.24
C HIS A 72 6.59 23.44 -14.03
N GLY A 73 7.90 23.49 -13.75
CA GLY A 73 8.70 22.30 -13.49
C GLY A 73 8.19 21.52 -12.26
N LEU A 74 7.87 22.23 -11.18
CA LEU A 74 7.30 21.64 -9.98
C LEU A 74 5.90 21.08 -10.23
N LEU A 75 5.04 21.83 -10.92
CA LEU A 75 3.67 21.39 -11.24
C LEU A 75 3.65 20.13 -12.10
N LYS A 76 4.53 20.04 -13.10
CA LYS A 76 4.67 18.85 -13.96
C LYS A 76 4.99 17.59 -13.14
N THR A 77 5.92 17.72 -12.18
CA THR A 77 6.30 16.63 -11.29
C THR A 77 5.17 16.33 -10.28
N ALA A 78 4.57 17.37 -9.70
CA ALA A 78 3.52 17.23 -8.70
C ALA A 78 2.28 16.51 -9.24
N VAL A 79 1.84 16.80 -10.47
CA VAL A 79 0.67 16.14 -11.08
C VAL A 79 0.92 14.65 -11.27
N SER A 80 2.08 14.26 -11.82
CA SER A 80 2.40 12.84 -12.03
C SER A 80 2.57 12.09 -10.70
N HIS A 81 3.21 12.71 -9.71
CA HIS A 81 3.37 12.13 -8.38
C HIS A 81 2.04 12.04 -7.64
N SER A 82 1.16 13.04 -7.75
CA SER A 82 -0.16 13.02 -7.11
C SER A 82 -0.99 11.83 -7.61
N LEU A 83 -0.98 11.58 -8.92
CA LEU A 83 -1.70 10.45 -9.51
C LEU A 83 -1.07 9.12 -9.10
N ALA A 84 0.26 8.99 -9.22
CA ALA A 84 0.97 7.76 -8.88
C ALA A 84 0.83 7.42 -7.38
N TYR A 85 1.10 8.38 -6.49
CA TYR A 85 1.00 8.19 -5.05
C TYR A 85 -0.45 7.99 -4.62
N GLY A 86 -1.40 8.71 -5.21
CA GLY A 86 -2.82 8.55 -4.91
C GLY A 86 -3.33 7.13 -5.23
N LEU A 87 -2.99 6.61 -6.42
CA LEU A 87 -3.34 5.25 -6.81
C LEU A 87 -2.61 4.20 -5.97
N PHE A 88 -1.33 4.43 -5.68
CA PHE A 88 -0.52 3.51 -4.90
C PHE A 88 -0.98 3.43 -3.43
N ALA A 89 -1.26 4.56 -2.80
CA ALA A 89 -1.84 4.61 -1.45
C ALA A 89 -3.23 3.95 -1.41
N PHE A 90 -4.05 4.17 -2.45
CA PHE A 90 -5.35 3.51 -2.59
C PHE A 90 -5.19 1.98 -2.63
N LEU A 91 -4.29 1.47 -3.47
CA LEU A 91 -4.03 0.04 -3.60
C LEU A 91 -3.53 -0.58 -2.28
N LEU A 92 -2.60 0.07 -1.59
CA LEU A 92 -2.10 -0.41 -0.30
C LEU A 92 -3.21 -0.49 0.76
N LEU A 93 -3.98 0.59 0.92
CA LEU A 93 -5.08 0.61 1.86
C LEU A 93 -6.15 -0.42 1.49
N HIS A 94 -6.47 -0.54 0.20
CA HIS A 94 -7.43 -1.51 -0.31
C HIS A 94 -6.98 -2.94 0.01
N LEU A 95 -5.74 -3.32 -0.31
CA LEU A 95 -5.20 -4.65 -0.03
C LEU A 95 -5.19 -4.95 1.48
N LEU A 96 -4.72 -4.01 2.29
CA LEU A 96 -4.64 -4.19 3.74
C LEU A 96 -6.04 -4.35 4.35
N ARG A 97 -7.01 -3.55 3.87
CA ARG A 97 -8.42 -3.63 4.27
C ARG A 97 -9.09 -4.93 3.83
N SER A 98 -8.71 -5.49 2.68
CA SER A 98 -9.28 -6.72 2.12
C SER A 98 -8.73 -7.99 2.76
N LEU A 99 -7.51 -7.95 3.30
CA LEU A 99 -6.86 -9.11 3.95
C LEU A 99 -7.13 -9.18 5.46
N LEU A 100 -7.51 -8.07 6.09
CA LEU A 100 -7.81 -8.03 7.52
C LEU A 100 -9.27 -8.36 7.80
N PRO A 101 -9.56 -9.22 8.79
CA PRO A 101 -10.93 -9.47 9.22
C PRO A 101 -11.54 -8.20 9.85
N ASP A 102 -12.86 -8.08 9.74
CA ASP A 102 -13.61 -7.00 10.39
C ASP A 102 -13.38 -7.04 11.91
N GLY A 103 -12.96 -5.90 12.48
CA GLY A 103 -12.72 -5.78 13.92
C GLY A 103 -11.58 -4.84 14.29
N ARG A 104 -10.99 -5.08 15.47
CA ARG A 104 -9.99 -4.20 16.10
C ARG A 104 -8.70 -4.05 15.28
N ALA A 105 -8.34 -5.07 14.49
CA ALA A 105 -7.16 -5.05 13.63
C ALA A 105 -7.31 -4.14 12.39
N ARG A 106 -8.55 -3.79 11.99
CA ARG A 106 -8.83 -2.93 10.83
C ARG A 106 -8.51 -1.46 11.08
N LYS A 107 -8.75 -0.96 12.30
CA LYS A 107 -8.55 0.46 12.64
C LYS A 107 -7.09 0.91 12.47
N PRO A 108 -6.06 0.18 12.94
CA PRO A 108 -4.67 0.58 12.70
C PRO A 108 -4.30 0.59 11.22
N ALA A 109 -4.86 -0.31 10.41
CA ALA A 109 -4.65 -0.32 8.96
C ALA A 109 -5.24 0.90 8.26
N GLU A 110 -6.44 1.32 8.67
CA GLU A 110 -7.07 2.55 8.18
C GLU A 110 -6.25 3.78 8.54
N TRP A 111 -5.81 3.88 9.80
CA TRP A 111 -4.94 4.97 10.25
C TRP A 111 -3.62 4.99 9.48
N LEU A 112 -2.99 3.84 9.29
CA LEU A 112 -1.74 3.75 8.53
C LEU A 112 -1.93 4.17 7.07
N GLY A 113 -3.03 3.76 6.42
CA GLY A 113 -3.35 4.22 5.07
C GLY A 113 -3.62 5.72 4.98
N LEU A 114 -4.31 6.30 5.97
CA LEU A 114 -4.50 7.76 6.05
C LEU A 114 -3.17 8.50 6.24
N LEU A 115 -2.24 7.95 7.03
CA LEU A 115 -0.90 8.51 7.19
C LEU A 115 -0.11 8.47 5.86
N VAL A 116 -0.22 7.39 5.07
CA VAL A 116 0.39 7.33 3.74
C VAL A 116 -0.14 8.47 2.85
N TYR A 117 -1.46 8.69 2.80
CA TYR A 117 -2.05 9.79 2.05
C TYR A 117 -1.56 11.16 2.53
N LEU A 118 -1.57 11.38 3.84
CA LEU A 118 -1.14 12.64 4.44
C LEU A 118 0.32 12.93 4.11
N PHE A 119 1.23 11.97 4.32
CA PHE A 119 2.64 12.18 4.04
C PHE A 119 2.95 12.25 2.54
N ALA A 120 2.21 11.54 1.67
CA ALA A 120 2.32 11.71 0.22
C ALA A 120 1.95 13.14 -0.21
N PHE A 121 0.86 13.68 0.34
CA PHE A 121 0.44 15.05 0.08
C PHE A 121 1.48 16.06 0.59
N LEU A 122 1.95 15.90 1.83
CA LEU A 122 2.97 16.76 2.40
C LEU A 122 4.30 16.66 1.65
N ASP A 123 4.67 15.48 1.13
CA ASP A 123 5.88 15.29 0.34
C ASP A 123 5.83 16.14 -0.94
N ILE A 124 4.71 16.08 -1.67
CA ILE A 124 4.49 16.88 -2.88
C ILE A 124 4.43 18.38 -2.55
N LEU A 125 3.68 18.75 -1.51
CA LEU A 125 3.50 20.15 -1.10
C LEU A 125 4.82 20.77 -0.64
N SER A 126 5.68 20.00 0.02
CA SER A 126 6.95 20.50 0.57
C SER A 126 7.85 21.11 -0.51
N GLY A 127 7.85 20.58 -1.74
CA GLY A 127 8.61 21.16 -2.84
C GLY A 127 8.19 22.59 -3.18
N PHE A 128 6.89 22.88 -3.17
CA PHE A 128 6.36 24.23 -3.39
C PHE A 128 6.68 25.15 -2.20
N LEU A 129 6.53 24.65 -0.97
CA LEU A 129 6.82 25.42 0.24
C LEU A 129 8.30 25.83 0.32
N ILE A 130 9.22 24.98 -0.12
CA ILE A 130 10.66 25.29 -0.11
C ILE A 130 10.99 26.27 -1.24
N ALA A 131 10.42 26.07 -2.43
CA ALA A 131 10.67 26.94 -3.58
C ALA A 131 10.17 28.38 -3.35
N TYR A 132 8.94 28.53 -2.84
CA TYR A 132 8.26 29.83 -2.74
C TYR A 132 8.11 30.37 -1.32
N GLY A 133 8.43 29.56 -0.31
CA GLY A 133 8.33 29.95 1.09
C GLY A 133 9.68 30.31 1.73
N PRO A 134 9.66 30.47 3.06
CA PRO A 134 10.86 30.74 3.85
C PRO A 134 11.87 29.58 3.82
N SER A 135 13.17 29.89 3.93
CA SER A 135 14.26 28.90 3.84
C SER A 135 14.18 27.80 4.91
N TYR A 136 13.63 28.10 6.10
CA TYR A 136 13.46 27.11 7.16
C TYR A 136 12.47 25.99 6.80
N MET A 137 11.66 26.14 5.75
CA MET A 137 10.81 25.05 5.27
C MET A 137 11.62 23.85 4.78
N ALA A 138 12.88 24.04 4.41
CA ALA A 138 13.77 22.96 3.98
C ALA A 138 14.00 21.90 5.07
N TYR A 139 13.90 22.26 6.36
CA TYR A 139 14.02 21.31 7.48
C TYR A 139 12.89 20.28 7.51
N PHE A 140 11.72 20.61 6.95
CA PHE A 140 10.59 19.68 6.91
C PHE A 140 10.71 18.61 5.82
N ARG A 141 11.53 18.81 4.79
CA ARG A 141 11.60 17.90 3.63
C ARG A 141 11.94 16.47 4.04
N THR A 142 13.09 16.30 4.70
CA THR A 142 13.61 14.97 5.06
C THR A 142 12.69 14.25 6.05
N PRO A 143 12.20 14.85 7.14
CA PRO A 143 11.25 14.20 8.03
C PRO A 143 9.96 13.76 7.34
N VAL A 144 9.39 14.60 6.45
CA VAL A 144 8.18 14.25 5.70
C VAL A 144 8.43 13.09 4.73
N PHE A 145 9.54 13.14 4.00
CA PHE A 145 9.95 12.05 3.11
C PHE A 145 10.16 10.74 3.89
N SER A 146 10.86 10.78 5.01
CA SER A 146 11.08 9.62 5.88
C SER A 146 9.78 9.07 6.46
N ALA A 147 8.84 9.94 6.84
CA ALA A 147 7.53 9.53 7.33
C ALA A 147 6.69 8.88 6.21
N PHE A 148 6.74 9.40 4.99
CA PHE A 148 6.13 8.78 3.83
C PHE A 148 6.71 7.38 3.56
N VAL A 149 8.02 7.27 3.38
CA VAL A 149 8.71 5.98 3.14
C VAL A 149 8.47 5.00 4.28
N GLY A 150 8.53 5.46 5.52
CA GLY A 150 8.28 4.64 6.71
C GLY A 150 6.85 4.10 6.75
N SER A 151 5.85 4.95 6.52
CA SER A 151 4.44 4.54 6.52
C SER A 151 4.14 3.51 5.42
N VAL A 152 4.66 3.71 4.20
CA VAL A 152 4.52 2.74 3.11
C VAL A 152 5.26 1.43 3.43
N SER A 153 6.47 1.50 3.98
CA SER A 153 7.24 0.32 4.37
C SER A 153 6.50 -0.51 5.42
N LEU A 154 5.88 0.14 6.41
CA LEU A 154 5.06 -0.52 7.41
C LEU A 154 3.84 -1.23 6.78
N CYS A 155 3.15 -0.60 5.83
CA CYS A 155 2.07 -1.25 5.07
C CYS A 155 2.57 -2.49 4.34
N ALA A 156 3.68 -2.38 3.62
CA ALA A 156 4.25 -3.49 2.85
C ALA A 156 4.71 -4.65 3.75
N LEU A 157 5.40 -4.35 4.86
CA LEU A 157 5.81 -5.36 5.84
C LEU A 157 4.60 -6.04 6.47
N TRP A 158 3.55 -5.29 6.80
CA TRP A 158 2.33 -5.89 7.34
C TRP A 158 1.64 -6.78 6.31
N LEU A 159 1.54 -6.38 5.05
CA LEU A 159 1.03 -7.22 3.97
C LEU A 159 1.86 -8.50 3.79
N ILE A 160 3.18 -8.43 3.91
CA ILE A 160 4.07 -9.61 3.89
C ILE A 160 3.72 -10.55 5.03
N VAL A 161 3.63 -10.03 6.26
CA VAL A 161 3.26 -10.83 7.44
C VAL A 161 1.90 -11.50 7.25
N LEU A 162 0.88 -10.78 6.78
CA LEU A 162 -0.45 -11.32 6.51
C LEU A 162 -0.43 -12.38 5.41
N SER A 163 0.42 -12.21 4.40
CA SER A 163 0.54 -13.17 3.29
C SER A 163 1.22 -14.46 3.73
N LEU A 164 2.20 -14.38 4.64
CA LEU A 164 2.96 -15.52 5.16
C LEU A 164 2.26 -16.27 6.29
N GLN A 165 1.36 -15.62 7.04
CA GLN A 165 0.54 -16.29 8.04
C GLN A 165 -0.48 -17.20 7.34
N ALA A 166 -0.07 -18.44 7.07
CA ALA A 166 -0.93 -19.52 6.57
C ALA A 166 -2.19 -19.61 7.44
N SER A 167 -3.36 -19.63 6.81
CA SER A 167 -4.63 -19.68 7.53
C SER A 167 -4.80 -21.04 8.23
N ASN A 168 -4.33 -21.13 9.47
CA ASN A 168 -5.03 -21.91 10.49
C ASN A 168 -6.25 -21.10 10.97
N SER A 169 -7.05 -20.56 10.03
CA SER A 169 -8.34 -20.01 10.40
C SER A 169 -9.23 -21.22 10.67
N PRO A 170 -9.70 -21.43 11.90
CA PRO A 170 -10.69 -22.46 12.17
C PRO A 170 -12.04 -22.11 11.52
N TYR A 171 -12.14 -20.98 10.80
CA TYR A 171 -13.33 -20.55 10.11
C TYR A 171 -13.10 -20.44 8.61
N ASP A 172 -13.94 -21.12 7.84
CA ASP A 172 -14.13 -20.92 6.41
C ASP A 172 -15.41 -20.11 6.20
N TRP A 173 -15.47 -19.33 5.14
CA TRP A 173 -16.72 -18.70 4.75
C TRP A 173 -17.47 -19.73 3.92
N GLY A 174 -18.51 -20.30 4.52
CA GLY A 174 -19.36 -21.29 3.86
C GLY A 174 -19.89 -20.76 2.53
N SER A 175 -20.35 -21.68 1.67
CA SER A 175 -20.88 -21.34 0.34
C SER A 175 -22.06 -20.35 0.33
N ASP A 176 -22.66 -20.11 1.51
CA ASP A 176 -23.73 -19.17 1.79
C ASP A 176 -23.24 -17.81 2.32
N GLY A 177 -21.92 -17.59 2.42
CA GLY A 177 -21.31 -16.40 2.98
C GLY A 177 -21.36 -16.33 4.50
N ARG A 178 -21.77 -17.40 5.20
CA ARG A 178 -21.73 -17.45 6.67
C ARG A 178 -20.36 -17.95 7.14
N ARG A 179 -19.96 -17.48 8.31
CA ARG A 179 -18.73 -17.94 8.96
C ARG A 179 -19.01 -19.35 9.52
N VAL A 180 -18.37 -20.38 8.97
CA VAL A 180 -18.54 -21.77 9.41
C VAL A 180 -17.24 -22.25 10.03
N ASP A 181 -17.32 -22.88 11.20
CA ASP A 181 -16.15 -23.53 11.78
C ASP A 181 -15.75 -24.70 10.88
N VAL A 182 -14.51 -24.70 10.36
CA VAL A 182 -13.95 -25.72 9.46
C VAL A 182 -14.01 -27.11 10.10
N ALA A 183 -13.85 -27.18 11.43
CA ALA A 183 -13.96 -28.43 12.16
C ALA A 183 -15.41 -28.93 12.23
N GLU A 184 -16.39 -28.04 12.37
CA GLU A 184 -17.82 -28.41 12.29
C GLU A 184 -18.24 -28.76 10.87
N HIS A 185 -17.82 -28.00 9.86
CA HIS A 185 -18.14 -28.27 8.46
C HIS A 185 -17.61 -29.64 8.03
N ARG A 186 -16.35 -29.93 8.36
CA ARG A 186 -15.73 -31.23 8.08
C ARG A 186 -16.42 -32.38 8.80
N LYS A 187 -16.88 -32.16 10.04
CA LYS A 187 -17.71 -33.14 10.77
C LYS A 187 -19.09 -33.33 10.15
N SER A 188 -19.71 -32.28 9.60
CA SER A 188 -20.99 -32.41 8.89
C SER A 188 -20.85 -33.18 7.58
N GLU A 189 -19.75 -32.96 6.84
CA GLU A 189 -19.44 -33.70 5.60
C GLU A 189 -19.09 -35.17 5.89
N GLU A 190 -18.35 -35.44 6.98
CA GLU A 190 -18.02 -36.81 7.40
C GLU A 190 -19.24 -37.52 8.04
N GLY A 191 -20.20 -36.78 8.60
CA GLY A 191 -21.43 -37.29 9.21
C GLY A 191 -22.58 -37.57 8.23
N GLU A 192 -22.63 -36.87 7.09
CA GLU A 192 -23.55 -37.18 6.00
C GLU A 192 -23.01 -38.36 5.18
N SER A 193 -23.15 -39.58 5.73
CA SER A 193 -23.10 -40.80 4.91
C SER A 193 -24.04 -40.63 3.71
N PRO A 194 -23.62 -40.95 2.48
CA PRO A 194 -24.44 -40.73 1.29
C PRO A 194 -25.73 -41.52 1.46
N LYS A 195 -26.84 -40.82 1.73
CA LYS A 195 -28.17 -41.41 1.62
C LYS A 195 -28.27 -41.89 0.19
N LYS A 196 -28.17 -43.21 0.00
CA LYS A 196 -28.37 -43.89 -1.27
C LYS A 196 -29.60 -43.28 -1.92
N SER A 197 -29.37 -42.50 -2.97
CA SER A 197 -30.40 -42.01 -3.87
C SER A 197 -31.15 -43.24 -4.35
N SER A 198 -32.31 -43.49 -3.74
CA SER A 198 -33.29 -44.45 -4.24
C SER A 198 -33.81 -43.87 -5.54
N THR A 199 -33.12 -44.19 -6.63
CA THR A 199 -33.57 -43.90 -7.99
C THR A 199 -34.86 -44.69 -8.17
N LYS A 200 -35.98 -44.00 -7.99
CA LYS A 200 -37.33 -44.50 -8.19
C LYS A 200 -37.43 -44.91 -9.66
N GLN A 201 -37.40 -46.22 -9.92
CA GLN A 201 -37.70 -46.82 -11.22
C GLN A 201 -39.06 -46.30 -11.68
N THR A 202 -39.07 -45.46 -12.71
CA THR A 202 -40.29 -45.05 -13.41
C THR A 202 -40.78 -46.24 -14.22
N SER A 203 -41.92 -46.80 -13.82
CA SER A 203 -42.64 -47.84 -14.55
C SER A 203 -43.06 -47.32 -15.93
N GLY A 204 -42.88 -48.15 -16.95
CA GLY A 204 -43.23 -47.85 -18.34
C GLY A 204 -44.70 -47.51 -18.56
N ALA A 205 -44.94 -46.64 -19.53
CA ALA A 205 -46.27 -46.31 -20.04
C ALA A 205 -46.85 -47.49 -20.85
N PRO A 206 -48.17 -47.74 -20.77
CA PRO A 206 -48.82 -48.74 -21.61
C PRO A 206 -49.04 -48.20 -23.04
N SER A 207 -48.81 -49.08 -24.01
CA SER A 207 -49.04 -48.89 -25.44
C SER A 207 -50.53 -48.81 -25.79
N VAL A 208 -50.88 -47.90 -26.69
CA VAL A 208 -52.08 -47.94 -27.54
C VAL A 208 -51.65 -47.67 -28.97
#